data_AF-A0A7K2BUG6-F1
#
_entry.id   AF-A0A7K2BUG6-F1
#
_cell.length_a   1.000
_cell.length_b   1.000
_cell.length_c   1.000
_cell.angle_alpha   90.00
_cell.angle_beta   90.00
_cell.angle_gamma   90.00
#
_symmetry.space_group_name_H-M   'P 1'
#
loop_
_entity.id
_entity.type
_entity.pdbx_description
1 polymer ?
#
loop_
_entity_poly.entity_id
_entity_poly.type
_entity_poly.pdbx_seq_one_letter_code
_entity_poly.pdbx_strand_id
1 'polypeptide(L)'
;MAPGSRVAALPAHLRKRLADAYETGALPDAPSPPALRSVLGMPTGTDELAADLAELSQIGIAGRAVSAWVRSLDQATGGAPALDLVWSGPEVPGLHARDTRRVYEELVRTATQSVWMSTYVYFDGPRAFADLAQRMEEIPGLRVVLMLNIQRVRGDTTAPDQLVRRFADRFWGTDWPGTSKPAVFYDPRSLKPDGLSGVLHAKAVVVDDEAVFITSANLTAAALDRNIELGLLTRDRALAASVTTHFQGMIDASLLKPLPAA
;
A
#
# COMPACT_ATOMS: atom_id res chain seq x y z
N MET A 1 -4.22 10.91 -29.97
CA MET A 1 -3.60 11.07 -28.63
C MET A 1 -4.44 12.10 -27.88
N ALA A 2 -4.63 11.96 -26.56
CA ALA A 2 -5.39 12.96 -25.80
C ALA A 2 -4.65 14.32 -25.80
N PRO A 3 -5.36 15.46 -25.83
CA PRO A 3 -4.73 16.78 -25.74
C PRO A 3 -3.78 16.85 -24.55
N GLY A 4 -2.54 17.27 -24.77
CA GLY A 4 -1.54 17.41 -23.71
C GLY A 4 -0.80 16.11 -23.30
N SER A 5 -1.02 14.98 -23.97
CA SER A 5 -0.31 13.73 -23.64
C SER A 5 1.22 13.84 -23.80
N ARG A 6 1.71 14.69 -24.72
CA ARG A 6 3.16 14.92 -24.86
C ARG A 6 3.73 15.76 -23.73
N VAL A 7 2.93 16.68 -23.18
CA VAL A 7 3.34 17.46 -21.99
C VAL A 7 3.51 16.52 -20.79
N ALA A 8 2.60 15.56 -20.61
CA ALA A 8 2.72 14.53 -19.57
C ALA A 8 3.96 13.63 -19.77
N ALA A 9 4.34 13.33 -21.02
CA ALA A 9 5.51 12.51 -21.34
C ALA A 9 6.86 13.22 -21.19
N LEU A 10 6.89 14.55 -21.02
CA LEU A 10 8.14 15.28 -20.78
C LEU A 10 8.79 14.81 -19.46
N PRO A 11 10.13 14.72 -19.38
CA PRO A 11 10.83 14.55 -18.11
C PRO A 11 10.41 15.58 -17.05
N ALA A 12 10.35 15.18 -15.78
CA ALA A 12 9.85 16.01 -14.68
C ALA A 12 10.50 17.41 -14.60
N HIS A 13 11.81 17.49 -14.79
CA HIS A 13 12.54 18.76 -14.80
C HIS A 13 12.15 19.68 -15.97
N LEU A 14 11.74 19.13 -17.12
CA LEU A 14 11.26 19.88 -18.28
C LEU A 14 9.79 20.30 -18.13
N ARG A 15 8.96 19.46 -17.51
CA ARG A 15 7.61 19.85 -17.07
C ARG A 15 7.67 21.04 -16.10
N LYS A 16 8.58 20.99 -15.13
CA LYS A 16 8.83 22.11 -14.20
C LYS A 16 9.21 23.40 -14.94
N ARG A 17 10.19 23.33 -15.85
CA ARG A 17 10.61 24.49 -16.67
C ARG A 17 9.46 25.05 -17.52
N LEU A 18 8.64 24.19 -18.12
CA LEU A 18 7.48 24.59 -18.89
C LEU A 18 6.46 25.32 -18.00
N ALA A 19 6.15 24.77 -16.83
CA ALA A 19 5.23 25.37 -15.87
C ALA A 19 5.73 26.74 -15.37
N ASP A 20 7.03 26.87 -15.09
CA ASP A 20 7.65 28.12 -14.66
C ASP A 20 7.61 29.20 -15.76
N ALA A 21 7.79 28.80 -17.02
CA ALA A 21 7.71 29.72 -18.16
C ALA A 21 6.30 30.26 -18.41
N TYR A 22 5.27 29.44 -18.24
CA TYR A 22 3.88 29.90 -18.29
C TYR A 22 3.47 30.73 -17.07
N GLU A 23 3.99 30.41 -15.88
CA GLU A 23 3.73 31.19 -14.66
C GLU A 23 4.27 32.62 -14.76
N THR A 24 5.47 32.76 -15.32
CA THR A 24 6.18 34.03 -15.51
C THR A 24 5.75 34.79 -16.76
N GLY A 25 4.94 34.20 -17.64
CA GLY A 25 4.53 34.79 -18.92
C GLY A 25 5.66 34.80 -19.98
N ALA A 26 6.70 33.99 -19.81
CA ALA A 26 7.79 33.87 -20.76
C ALA A 26 7.39 33.11 -22.05
N LEU A 27 6.27 32.40 -22.03
CA LEU A 27 5.66 31.77 -23.20
C LEU A 27 4.24 32.33 -23.44
N PRO A 28 3.85 32.57 -24.71
CA PRO A 28 2.47 32.88 -25.06
C PRO A 28 1.61 31.60 -25.05
N ASP A 29 0.29 31.74 -25.10
CA ASP A 29 -0.67 30.62 -25.04
C ASP A 29 -0.48 29.58 -26.17
N ALA A 30 -0.04 30.04 -27.34
CA ALA A 30 0.35 29.19 -28.46
C ALA A 30 1.83 29.45 -28.80
N PRO A 31 2.78 28.80 -28.09
CA PRO A 31 4.19 29.06 -28.26
C PRO A 31 4.72 28.49 -29.57
N SER A 32 5.61 29.23 -30.22
CA SER A 32 6.30 28.72 -31.40
C SER A 32 7.34 27.66 -31.01
N PRO A 33 7.66 26.71 -31.90
CA PRO A 33 8.70 25.71 -31.62
C PRO A 33 10.06 26.32 -31.23
N PRO A 34 10.56 27.41 -31.86
CA PRO A 34 11.77 28.09 -31.40
C PRO A 34 11.70 28.60 -29.95
N ALA A 35 10.55 29.12 -29.50
CA ALA A 35 10.36 29.58 -28.12
C ALA A 35 10.41 28.41 -27.13
N LEU A 36 9.79 27.29 -27.46
CA LEU A 36 9.87 26.05 -26.68
C LEU A 36 11.30 25.51 -26.60
N ARG A 37 12.06 25.53 -27.72
CA ARG A 37 13.47 25.12 -27.72
C ARG A 37 14.31 25.99 -26.80
N SER A 38 14.09 27.30 -26.80
CA SER A 38 14.79 28.23 -25.91
C SER A 38 14.48 27.96 -24.43
N VAL A 39 13.21 27.77 -24.08
CA VAL A 39 12.77 27.57 -22.70
C VAL A 39 13.12 26.18 -22.15
N LEU A 40 13.01 25.13 -22.97
CA LEU A 40 13.17 23.74 -22.53
C LEU A 40 14.56 23.16 -22.84
N GLY A 41 15.30 23.75 -23.78
CA GLY A 41 16.63 23.26 -24.17
C GLY A 41 16.61 21.91 -24.90
N MET A 42 15.49 21.54 -25.53
CA MET A 42 15.35 20.28 -26.27
C MET A 42 15.42 20.55 -27.79
N PRO A 43 16.19 19.77 -28.57
CA PRO A 43 16.37 20.01 -29.99
C PRO A 43 15.24 19.45 -30.87
N THR A 44 14.47 18.47 -30.39
CA THR A 44 13.45 17.74 -31.16
C THR A 44 12.10 17.69 -30.41
N GLY A 45 11.01 17.36 -31.10
CA GLY A 45 9.68 17.20 -30.52
C GLY A 45 8.95 18.50 -30.14
N THR A 46 9.50 19.66 -30.53
CA THR A 46 8.93 20.98 -30.19
C THR A 46 7.79 21.40 -31.11
N ASP A 47 7.74 20.88 -32.32
CA ASP A 47 6.65 21.16 -33.28
C ASP A 47 5.35 20.50 -32.81
N GLU A 48 5.43 19.22 -32.41
CA GLU A 48 4.29 18.48 -31.88
C GLU A 48 3.87 18.98 -30.49
N LEU A 49 4.82 19.38 -29.65
CA LEU A 49 4.52 20.00 -28.35
C LEU A 49 3.83 21.36 -28.50
N ALA A 50 4.24 22.17 -29.49
CA ALA A 50 3.56 23.42 -29.81
C ALA A 50 2.12 23.18 -30.28
N ALA A 51 1.89 22.15 -31.11
CA ALA A 51 0.56 21.76 -31.54
C ALA A 51 -0.34 21.31 -30.37
N ASP A 52 0.17 20.48 -29.46
CA ASP A 52 -0.56 20.06 -28.25
C ASP A 52 -0.91 21.27 -27.36
N LEU A 53 0.01 22.22 -27.17
CA LEU A 53 -0.23 23.44 -26.38
C LEU A 53 -1.25 24.37 -27.06
N ALA A 54 -1.22 24.47 -28.39
CA ALA A 54 -2.22 25.22 -29.13
C ALA A 54 -3.62 24.59 -29.02
N GLU A 55 -3.73 23.26 -29.06
CA GLU A 55 -4.99 22.55 -28.84
C GLU A 55 -5.54 22.78 -27.43
N LEU A 56 -4.67 22.76 -26.40
CA LEU A 56 -5.03 23.10 -25.03
C LEU A 56 -5.55 24.55 -24.91
N SER A 57 -4.92 25.49 -25.60
CA SER A 57 -5.36 26.89 -25.65
C SER A 57 -6.76 27.03 -26.26
N GLN A 58 -7.07 26.27 -27.32
CA GLN A 58 -8.39 26.29 -27.98
C GLN A 58 -9.52 25.81 -27.05
N ILE A 59 -9.22 24.95 -26.07
CA ILE A 59 -10.19 24.46 -25.08
C ILE A 59 -10.14 25.25 -23.75
N GLY A 60 -9.42 26.38 -23.72
CA GLY A 60 -9.40 27.31 -22.58
C GLY A 60 -8.31 27.05 -21.53
N ILE A 61 -7.37 26.13 -21.79
CA ILE A 61 -6.20 25.90 -20.92
C ILE A 61 -5.04 26.75 -21.45
N ALA A 62 -4.87 27.94 -20.88
CA ALA A 62 -3.95 28.98 -21.35
C ALA A 62 -3.19 29.68 -20.19
N GLY A 63 -2.06 30.32 -20.49
CA GLY A 63 -1.25 31.06 -19.53
C GLY A 63 -0.96 30.29 -18.24
N ARG A 64 -1.26 30.91 -17.09
CA ARG A 64 -1.07 30.30 -15.77
C ARG A 64 -1.90 29.02 -15.56
N ALA A 65 -2.99 28.81 -16.28
CA ALA A 65 -3.76 27.56 -16.20
C ALA A 65 -2.94 26.37 -16.75
N VAL A 66 -2.08 26.58 -17.75
CA VAL A 66 -1.11 25.58 -18.20
C VAL A 66 -0.12 25.26 -17.08
N SER A 67 0.38 26.26 -16.36
CA SER A 67 1.28 26.05 -15.22
C SER A 67 0.62 25.20 -14.13
N ALA A 68 -0.60 25.57 -13.71
CA ALA A 68 -1.36 24.81 -12.72
C ALA A 68 -1.61 23.37 -13.18
N TRP A 69 -2.04 23.17 -14.43
CA TRP A 69 -2.28 21.85 -15.00
C TRP A 69 -1.01 20.99 -15.06
N VAL A 70 0.12 21.53 -15.52
CA VAL A 70 1.39 20.79 -15.56
C VAL A 70 1.86 20.41 -14.16
N ARG A 71 1.69 21.30 -13.16
CA ARG A 71 2.03 20.98 -11.76
C ARG A 71 1.12 19.90 -11.18
N SER A 72 -0.19 19.94 -11.47
CA SER A 72 -1.12 18.88 -11.09
C SER A 72 -0.80 17.55 -11.77
N LEU A 73 -0.40 17.57 -13.05
CA LEU A 73 0.11 16.39 -13.75
C LEU A 73 1.40 15.87 -13.11
N ASP A 74 2.33 16.74 -12.73
CA ASP A 74 3.59 16.33 -12.10
C ASP A 74 3.35 15.73 -10.71
N GLN A 75 2.37 16.24 -9.96
CA GLN A 75 1.90 15.61 -8.71
C GLN A 75 1.22 14.27 -8.96
N ALA A 76 0.43 14.14 -10.03
CA ALA A 76 -0.27 12.90 -10.38
C ALA A 76 0.64 11.84 -11.04
N THR A 77 1.71 12.24 -11.74
CA THR A 77 2.58 11.37 -12.55
C THR A 77 4.00 11.22 -12.00
N GLY A 78 4.48 12.18 -11.21
CA GLY A 78 5.79 12.13 -10.52
C GLY A 78 5.85 11.13 -9.37
N GLY A 79 4.76 10.40 -9.12
CA GLY A 79 4.62 9.46 -8.02
C GLY A 79 3.98 8.13 -8.42
N ALA A 80 4.22 7.60 -9.62
CA ALA A 80 3.96 6.16 -9.82
C ALA A 80 4.88 5.41 -8.85
N PRO A 81 4.34 4.88 -7.74
CA PRO A 81 5.19 4.43 -6.65
C PRO A 81 5.84 3.13 -7.09
N ALA A 82 7.17 3.06 -6.99
CA ALA A 82 7.94 1.91 -7.42
C ALA A 82 7.38 0.65 -6.74
N LEU A 83 7.06 -0.35 -7.55
CA LEU A 83 6.67 -1.67 -7.09
C LEU A 83 7.94 -2.50 -6.90
N ASP A 84 8.23 -2.82 -5.65
CA ASP A 84 9.27 -3.78 -5.29
C ASP A 84 8.67 -5.19 -5.38
N LEU A 85 9.22 -6.02 -6.26
CA LEU A 85 8.94 -7.46 -6.27
C LEU A 85 9.51 -8.10 -5.00
N VAL A 86 8.68 -8.84 -4.27
CA VAL A 86 9.06 -9.56 -3.06
C VAL A 86 8.85 -11.06 -3.27
N TRP A 87 9.81 -11.84 -2.80
CA TRP A 87 9.87 -13.29 -3.02
C TRP A 87 10.47 -14.00 -1.81
N SER A 88 9.91 -15.17 -1.49
CA SER A 88 10.58 -16.20 -0.68
C SER A 88 10.55 -17.52 -1.44
N GLY A 89 11.47 -18.44 -1.13
CA GLY A 89 11.65 -19.70 -1.82
C GLY A 89 12.98 -19.80 -2.59
N PRO A 90 13.12 -20.73 -3.54
CA PRO A 90 14.38 -20.93 -4.27
C PRO A 90 14.84 -19.66 -4.99
N GLU A 91 16.12 -19.33 -4.81
CA GLU A 91 16.78 -18.23 -5.52
C GLU A 91 17.32 -18.70 -6.86
N VAL A 92 17.13 -17.88 -7.89
CA VAL A 92 17.69 -18.10 -9.23
C VAL A 92 18.71 -16.98 -9.50
N PRO A 93 19.99 -17.30 -9.77
CA PRO A 93 20.99 -16.29 -10.09
C PRO A 93 20.53 -15.36 -11.22
N GLY A 94 20.62 -14.04 -10.99
CA GLY A 94 20.22 -13.02 -11.96
C GLY A 94 18.75 -12.59 -11.90
N LEU A 95 17.90 -13.26 -11.10
CA LEU A 95 16.59 -12.73 -10.74
C LEU A 95 16.71 -11.92 -9.44
N HIS A 96 16.21 -10.69 -9.48
CA HIS A 96 16.25 -9.79 -8.33
C HIS A 96 14.84 -9.60 -7.76
N ALA A 97 14.65 -10.03 -6.52
CA ALA A 97 13.48 -9.78 -5.71
C ALA A 97 13.93 -9.52 -4.27
N ARG A 98 13.13 -8.78 -3.51
CA ARG A 98 13.35 -8.55 -2.09
C ARG A 98 12.91 -9.77 -1.28
N ASP A 99 13.61 -10.07 -0.21
CA ASP A 99 13.24 -11.18 0.67
C ASP A 99 11.98 -10.86 1.51
N THR A 100 11.02 -11.79 1.54
CA THR A 100 9.74 -11.64 2.25
C THR A 100 9.90 -11.34 3.73
N ARG A 101 10.76 -12.09 4.44
CA ARG A 101 11.03 -11.87 5.87
C ARG A 101 11.62 -10.48 6.11
N ARG A 102 12.63 -10.11 5.32
CA ARG A 102 13.32 -8.82 5.46
C ARG A 102 12.39 -7.64 5.21
N VAL A 103 11.50 -7.73 4.22
CA VAL A 103 10.49 -6.70 3.97
C VAL A 103 9.54 -6.55 5.15
N TYR A 104 9.05 -7.66 5.71
CA TYR A 104 8.19 -7.63 6.90
C TYR A 104 8.90 -6.98 8.10
N GLU A 105 10.11 -7.45 8.42
CA GLU A 105 10.94 -6.93 9.51
C GLU A 105 11.24 -5.43 9.32
N GLU A 106 11.56 -4.99 8.10
CA GLU A 106 11.80 -3.59 7.78
C GLU A 106 10.57 -2.73 8.07
N LEU A 107 9.40 -3.12 7.54
CA LEU A 107 8.17 -2.35 7.68
C LEU A 107 7.80 -2.17 9.16
N VAL A 108 7.80 -3.27 9.92
CA VAL A 108 7.48 -3.23 11.37
C VAL A 108 8.49 -2.34 12.10
N ARG A 109 9.79 -2.51 11.84
CA ARG A 109 10.84 -1.71 12.49
C ARG A 109 10.73 -0.22 12.19
N THR A 110 10.28 0.16 10.98
CA THR A 110 10.16 1.58 10.59
C THR A 110 8.85 2.23 11.02
N ALA A 111 7.85 1.46 11.48
CA ALA A 111 6.54 2.00 11.84
C ALA A 111 6.62 3.00 13.01
N THR A 112 5.93 4.13 12.91
CA THR A 112 5.96 5.20 13.91
C THR A 112 4.58 5.68 14.36
N GLN A 113 3.54 5.45 13.55
CA GLN A 113 2.18 5.93 13.78
C GLN A 113 1.16 4.80 13.78
N SER A 114 1.20 3.92 12.77
CA SER A 114 0.25 2.83 12.63
C SER A 114 0.82 1.59 11.92
N VAL A 115 0.33 0.43 12.31
CA VAL A 115 0.50 -0.83 11.57
C VAL A 115 -0.86 -1.50 11.43
N TRP A 116 -1.29 -1.74 10.19
CA TRP A 116 -2.42 -2.60 9.88
C TRP A 116 -1.90 -3.88 9.27
N MET A 117 -2.27 -5.03 9.84
CA MET A 117 -1.77 -6.31 9.39
C MET A 117 -2.89 -7.33 9.29
N SER A 118 -3.03 -7.96 8.13
CA SER A 118 -3.87 -9.15 7.95
C SER A 118 -3.00 -10.37 7.75
N THR A 119 -3.42 -11.49 8.34
CA THR A 119 -2.86 -12.80 8.01
C THR A 119 -3.91 -13.88 8.16
N TYR A 120 -3.83 -14.91 7.32
CA TYR A 120 -4.78 -16.02 7.36
C TYR A 120 -4.34 -17.10 8.37
N VAL A 121 -3.05 -17.41 8.40
CA VAL A 121 -2.47 -18.35 9.36
C VAL A 121 -1.19 -17.75 9.92
N TYR A 122 -0.98 -17.95 11.23
CA TYR A 122 0.32 -17.79 11.85
C TYR A 122 0.70 -19.08 12.59
N PHE A 123 1.99 -19.26 12.81
CA PHE A 123 2.54 -20.38 13.58
C PHE A 123 3.61 -19.84 14.51
N ASP A 124 3.67 -20.39 15.73
CA ASP A 124 4.57 -19.91 16.79
C ASP A 124 4.33 -18.42 17.06
N GLY A 125 3.16 -18.11 17.63
CA GLY A 125 2.72 -16.75 17.93
C GLY A 125 3.79 -15.85 18.55
N PRO A 126 4.48 -16.29 19.63
CA PRO A 126 5.52 -15.49 20.27
C PRO A 126 6.60 -15.03 19.29
N ARG A 127 7.05 -15.91 18.39
CA ARG A 127 8.04 -15.54 17.37
C ARG A 127 7.45 -14.75 16.22
N ALA A 128 6.23 -15.10 15.79
CA ALA A 128 5.55 -14.44 14.69
C ALA A 128 5.26 -12.95 14.97
N PHE A 129 4.94 -12.63 16.22
CA PHE A 129 4.58 -11.28 16.65
C PHE A 129 5.67 -10.55 17.45
N ALA A 130 6.85 -11.17 17.64
CA ALA A 130 7.94 -10.62 18.47
C ALA A 130 8.31 -9.20 18.07
N ASP A 131 8.65 -8.97 16.79
CA ASP A 131 9.11 -7.66 16.31
C ASP A 131 8.03 -6.59 16.44
N LEU A 132 6.76 -6.97 16.20
CA LEU A 132 5.64 -6.04 16.28
C LEU A 132 5.33 -5.67 17.74
N ALA A 133 5.35 -6.65 18.64
CA ALA A 133 5.18 -6.43 20.06
C ALA A 133 6.31 -5.55 20.62
N GLN A 134 7.57 -5.85 20.28
CA GLN A 134 8.71 -5.03 20.66
C GLN A 134 8.55 -3.59 20.16
N ARG A 135 8.13 -3.41 18.91
CA ARG A 135 7.93 -2.07 18.34
C ARG A 135 6.86 -1.26 19.08
N MET A 136 5.79 -1.90 19.52
CA MET A 136 4.75 -1.25 20.34
C MET A 136 5.28 -0.78 21.70
N GLU A 137 6.21 -1.52 22.31
CA GLU A 137 6.85 -1.09 23.56
C GLU A 137 7.83 0.07 23.33
N GLU A 138 8.55 0.07 22.20
CA GLU A 138 9.45 1.16 21.83
C GLU A 138 8.70 2.46 21.50
N ILE A 139 7.51 2.35 20.92
CA ILE A 139 6.67 3.47 20.50
C ILE A 139 5.29 3.36 21.15
N PRO A 140 5.09 3.87 22.39
CA PRO A 140 3.83 3.72 23.12
C PRO A 140 2.59 4.30 22.42
N GLY A 141 2.78 5.21 21.46
CA GLY A 141 1.70 5.78 20.64
C GLY A 141 1.38 5.00 19.35
N LEU A 142 2.08 3.90 19.07
CA LEU A 142 1.92 3.13 17.85
C LEU A 142 0.58 2.40 17.84
N ARG A 143 -0.28 2.73 16.87
CA ARG A 143 -1.58 2.07 16.72
C ARG A 143 -1.43 0.79 15.88
N VAL A 144 -1.60 -0.36 16.50
CA VAL A 144 -1.55 -1.65 15.79
C VAL A 144 -2.95 -2.26 15.69
N VAL A 145 -3.34 -2.59 14.45
CA VAL A 145 -4.57 -3.31 14.12
C VAL A 145 -4.23 -4.62 13.44
N LEU A 146 -4.60 -5.74 14.05
CA LEU A 146 -4.44 -7.08 13.51
C LEU A 146 -5.79 -7.62 13.03
N MET A 147 -5.82 -8.15 11.82
CA MET A 147 -6.94 -8.91 11.29
C MET A 147 -6.50 -10.36 11.15
N LEU A 148 -7.04 -11.22 12.03
CA LEU A 148 -6.68 -12.63 12.13
C LEU A 148 -7.87 -13.52 11.76
N ASN A 149 -7.60 -14.61 11.05
CA ASN A 149 -8.63 -15.59 10.76
C ASN A 149 -8.76 -16.61 11.90
N ILE A 150 -10.01 -16.83 12.34
CA ILE A 150 -10.35 -17.93 13.26
C ILE A 150 -10.96 -19.05 12.41
N GLN A 151 -10.25 -20.16 12.29
CA GLN A 151 -10.69 -21.26 11.44
C GLN A 151 -11.63 -22.20 12.17
N ARG A 152 -12.82 -22.46 11.59
CA ARG A 152 -13.66 -23.60 11.97
C ARG A 152 -13.31 -24.80 11.09
N VAL A 153 -12.94 -25.92 11.71
CA VAL A 153 -12.67 -27.16 10.98
C VAL A 153 -13.98 -27.77 10.50
N ARG A 154 -13.98 -28.39 9.32
CA ARG A 154 -15.16 -29.07 8.76
C ARG A 154 -15.67 -30.13 9.76
N GLY A 155 -16.96 -30.07 10.08
CA GLY A 155 -17.59 -31.00 11.02
C GLY A 155 -17.46 -30.61 12.50
N ASP A 156 -16.73 -29.53 12.84
CA ASP A 156 -16.73 -29.00 14.20
C ASP A 156 -18.13 -28.43 14.52
N THR A 157 -18.80 -28.96 15.54
CA THR A 157 -20.14 -28.53 15.99
C THR A 157 -20.10 -27.48 17.11
N THR A 158 -18.90 -27.09 17.55
CA THR A 158 -18.72 -26.08 18.60
C THR A 158 -19.42 -24.77 18.26
N ALA A 159 -20.02 -24.13 19.27
CA ALA A 159 -20.67 -22.83 19.09
C ALA A 159 -19.63 -21.77 18.66
N PRO A 160 -19.97 -20.86 17.72
CA PRO A 160 -19.05 -19.80 17.27
C PRO A 160 -18.40 -19.02 18.41
N ASP A 161 -19.16 -18.62 19.43
CA ASP A 161 -18.61 -17.85 20.56
C ASP A 161 -17.59 -18.65 21.38
N GLN A 162 -17.73 -19.96 21.46
CA GLN A 162 -16.74 -20.83 22.12
C GLN A 162 -15.47 -20.98 21.27
N LEU A 163 -15.57 -20.96 19.94
CA LEU A 163 -14.40 -20.92 19.05
C LEU A 163 -13.63 -19.60 19.24
N VAL A 164 -14.35 -18.48 19.29
CA VAL A 164 -13.76 -17.15 19.50
C VAL A 164 -13.07 -17.05 20.85
N ARG A 165 -13.74 -17.49 21.93
CA ARG A 165 -13.14 -17.49 23.28
C ARG A 165 -11.89 -18.34 23.35
N ARG A 166 -11.92 -19.58 22.84
CA ARG A 166 -10.73 -20.45 22.79
C ARG A 166 -9.57 -19.81 22.03
N PHE A 167 -9.86 -19.14 20.92
CA PHE A 167 -8.85 -18.41 20.17
C PHE A 167 -8.30 -17.23 20.97
N ALA A 168 -9.17 -16.42 21.59
CA ALA A 168 -8.78 -15.27 22.40
C ALA A 168 -7.91 -15.68 23.61
N ASP A 169 -8.32 -16.72 24.34
CA ASP A 169 -7.59 -17.23 25.50
C ASP A 169 -6.19 -17.69 25.11
N ARG A 170 -6.06 -18.43 24.00
CA ARG A 170 -4.74 -18.82 23.46
C ARG A 170 -3.96 -17.60 22.98
N PHE A 171 -4.59 -16.70 22.23
CA PHE A 171 -3.89 -15.58 21.63
C PHE A 171 -3.28 -14.68 22.71
N TRP A 172 -4.07 -14.31 23.72
CA TRP A 172 -3.61 -13.45 24.80
C TRP A 172 -2.78 -14.16 25.87
N GLY A 173 -3.02 -15.45 26.09
CA GLY A 173 -2.30 -16.22 27.11
C GLY A 173 -0.94 -16.75 26.63
N THR A 174 -0.81 -17.07 25.34
CA THR A 174 0.40 -17.72 24.81
C THR A 174 0.95 -17.12 23.52
N ASP A 175 0.12 -16.61 22.60
CA ASP A 175 0.60 -16.24 21.27
C ASP A 175 1.13 -14.80 21.19
N TRP A 176 0.56 -13.86 21.93
CA TRP A 176 0.99 -12.46 21.95
C TRP A 176 2.09 -12.25 23.00
N PRO A 177 3.32 -11.87 22.61
CA PRO A 177 4.45 -11.80 23.54
C PRO A 177 4.59 -10.44 24.24
N GLY A 178 3.85 -9.41 23.82
CA GLY A 178 3.96 -8.05 24.33
C GLY A 178 3.04 -7.74 25.50
N THR A 179 3.38 -6.71 26.28
CA THR A 179 2.49 -6.18 27.33
C THR A 179 1.46 -5.23 26.75
N SER A 180 1.88 -4.39 25.80
CA SER A 180 1.00 -3.54 25.01
C SER A 180 0.16 -4.39 24.06
N LYS A 181 -1.17 -4.23 24.09
CA LYS A 181 -2.11 -5.05 23.30
C LYS A 181 -2.54 -4.33 22.03
N PRO A 182 -2.45 -4.96 20.84
CA PRO A 182 -3.00 -4.42 19.61
C PRO A 182 -4.54 -4.55 19.59
N ALA A 183 -5.19 -3.79 18.72
CA ALA A 183 -6.59 -4.05 18.40
C ALA A 183 -6.66 -5.26 17.45
N VAL A 184 -7.40 -6.31 17.82
CA VAL A 184 -7.49 -7.55 17.03
C VAL A 184 -8.91 -7.74 16.53
N PHE A 185 -9.06 -8.08 15.26
CA PHE A 185 -10.34 -8.31 14.60
C PHE A 185 -10.34 -9.63 13.82
N TYR A 186 -11.53 -10.21 13.63
CA TYR A 186 -11.73 -11.44 12.86
C TYR A 186 -13.01 -11.37 12.02
N ASP A 187 -13.08 -12.17 10.96
CA ASP A 187 -14.29 -12.32 10.14
C ASP A 187 -15.20 -13.41 10.74
N PRO A 188 -16.39 -13.09 11.30
CA PRO A 188 -17.27 -14.08 11.90
C PRO A 188 -17.87 -15.06 10.87
N ARG A 189 -17.79 -14.75 9.57
CA ARG A 189 -18.26 -15.65 8.51
C ARG A 189 -17.47 -16.95 8.51
N SER A 190 -16.18 -16.95 8.87
CA SER A 190 -15.36 -18.17 8.94
C SER A 190 -15.84 -19.20 9.97
N LEU A 191 -16.77 -18.80 10.85
CA LEU A 191 -17.29 -19.62 11.95
C LEU A 191 -18.65 -20.24 11.65
N LYS A 192 -19.23 -20.02 10.46
CA LYS A 192 -20.51 -20.63 10.10
C LYS A 192 -20.39 -22.18 10.00
N PRO A 193 -21.40 -22.95 10.46
CA PRO A 193 -21.32 -24.41 10.52
C PRO A 193 -21.22 -25.11 9.16
N ASP A 194 -21.73 -24.49 8.11
CA ASP A 194 -21.78 -25.05 6.76
C ASP A 194 -20.43 -24.97 6.03
N GLY A 195 -19.50 -24.13 6.50
CA GLY A 195 -18.17 -23.97 5.91
C GLY A 195 -18.17 -23.41 4.48
N LEU A 196 -19.31 -22.96 3.97
CA LEU A 196 -19.49 -22.39 2.63
C LEU A 196 -19.38 -20.86 2.62
N SER A 197 -18.96 -20.30 3.75
CA SER A 197 -18.87 -18.88 3.99
C SER A 197 -17.48 -18.32 3.67
N GLY A 198 -17.42 -17.02 3.42
CA GLY A 198 -16.15 -16.32 3.21
C GLY A 198 -15.27 -16.35 4.46
N VAL A 199 -13.96 -16.24 4.24
CA VAL A 199 -12.92 -16.16 5.29
C VAL A 199 -12.01 -14.97 5.04
N LEU A 200 -11.34 -14.47 6.08
CA LEU A 200 -10.28 -13.49 5.94
C LEU A 200 -9.01 -14.17 5.42
N HIS A 201 -8.83 -14.21 4.10
CA HIS A 201 -7.65 -14.83 3.47
C HIS A 201 -6.59 -13.81 3.00
N ALA A 202 -6.82 -12.51 3.17
CA ALA A 202 -5.86 -11.49 2.80
C ALA A 202 -4.60 -11.57 3.67
N LYS A 203 -3.43 -11.32 3.07
CA LYS A 203 -2.20 -11.03 3.81
C LYS A 203 -1.63 -9.73 3.29
N ALA A 204 -1.58 -8.77 4.18
CA ALA A 204 -1.09 -7.45 3.87
C ALA A 204 -0.57 -6.78 5.13
N VAL A 205 0.43 -5.92 4.96
CA VAL A 205 0.94 -5.02 5.98
C VAL A 205 0.86 -3.61 5.42
N VAL A 206 0.19 -2.71 6.13
CA VAL A 206 0.20 -1.27 5.85
C VAL A 206 0.85 -0.56 7.02
N VAL A 207 1.83 0.29 6.74
CA VAL A 207 2.56 1.04 7.77
C VAL A 207 2.39 2.54 7.53
N ASP A 208 2.02 3.25 8.60
CA ASP A 208 1.93 4.71 8.70
C ASP A 208 1.06 5.39 7.62
N ASP A 209 0.16 4.64 6.97
CA ASP A 209 -0.57 5.06 5.77
C ASP A 209 0.37 5.52 4.62
N GLU A 210 1.58 4.98 4.57
CA GLU A 210 2.62 5.31 3.58
C GLU A 210 3.07 4.13 2.72
N ALA A 211 3.18 2.94 3.31
CA ALA A 211 3.68 1.76 2.64
C ALA A 211 2.66 0.62 2.72
N VAL A 212 2.52 -0.11 1.61
CA VAL A 212 1.67 -1.30 1.51
C VAL A 212 2.50 -2.45 1.01
N PHE A 213 2.45 -3.57 1.74
CA PHE A 213 2.97 -4.85 1.31
C PHE A 213 1.84 -5.86 1.22
N ILE A 214 1.54 -6.32 0.01
CA ILE A 214 0.56 -7.40 -0.24
C ILE A 214 1.35 -8.64 -0.62
N THR A 215 1.01 -9.78 -0.01
CA THR A 215 1.76 -11.03 -0.22
C THR A 215 0.85 -12.25 -0.18
N SER A 216 1.29 -13.36 -0.77
CA SER A 216 0.70 -14.67 -0.55
C SER A 216 1.14 -15.31 0.78
N ALA A 217 2.25 -14.84 1.35
CA ALA A 217 2.87 -15.40 2.53
C ALA A 217 1.98 -15.26 3.79
N ASN A 218 1.73 -16.40 4.45
CA ASN A 218 1.23 -16.43 5.82
C ASN A 218 2.32 -16.02 6.82
N LEU A 219 1.93 -15.69 8.05
CA LEU A 219 2.89 -15.31 9.09
C LEU A 219 3.50 -16.56 9.76
N THR A 220 4.25 -17.32 8.98
CA THR A 220 4.91 -18.56 9.41
C THR A 220 6.36 -18.58 8.92
N ALA A 221 7.27 -19.22 9.65
CA ALA A 221 8.65 -19.35 9.21
C ALA A 221 8.79 -20.11 7.87
N ALA A 222 7.87 -21.04 7.56
CA ALA A 222 7.87 -21.71 6.26
C ALA A 222 7.54 -20.72 5.13
N ALA A 223 6.46 -19.93 5.26
CA ALA A 223 6.07 -18.97 4.24
C ALA A 223 7.09 -17.83 4.05
N LEU A 224 7.64 -17.31 5.16
CA LEU A 224 8.58 -16.20 5.11
C LEU A 224 9.95 -16.58 4.53
N ASP A 225 10.39 -17.85 4.69
CA ASP A 225 11.77 -18.25 4.36
C ASP A 225 11.89 -19.31 3.24
N ARG A 226 10.91 -20.21 3.11
CA ARG A 226 11.09 -21.49 2.40
C ARG A 226 10.07 -21.74 1.29
N ASN A 227 8.80 -21.45 1.54
CA ASN A 227 7.77 -21.61 0.52
C ASN A 227 7.99 -20.58 -0.59
N ILE A 228 7.56 -20.93 -1.80
CA ILE A 228 7.46 -19.98 -2.89
C ILE A 228 6.28 -19.05 -2.58
N GLU A 229 6.58 -17.82 -2.19
CA GLU A 229 5.59 -16.77 -1.97
C GLU A 229 5.94 -15.56 -2.82
N LEU A 230 4.90 -14.87 -3.28
CA LEU A 230 5.01 -13.68 -4.11
C LEU A 230 4.38 -12.51 -3.39
N GLY A 231 5.03 -11.36 -3.44
CA GLY A 231 4.47 -10.13 -2.92
C GLY A 231 4.90 -8.89 -3.69
N LEU A 232 4.19 -7.81 -3.42
CA LEU A 232 4.45 -6.48 -3.94
C LEU A 232 4.50 -5.50 -2.78
N LEU A 233 5.61 -4.80 -2.65
CA LEU A 233 5.77 -3.67 -1.75
C LEU A 233 5.70 -2.38 -2.57
N THR A 234 4.93 -1.41 -2.11
CA THR A 234 4.87 -0.07 -2.69
C THR A 234 4.77 0.99 -1.61
N ARG A 235 5.35 2.16 -1.87
CA ARG A 235 5.28 3.34 -0.99
C ARG A 235 4.33 4.36 -1.61
N ASP A 236 3.06 3.96 -1.67
CA ASP A 236 1.95 4.74 -2.19
C ASP A 236 1.01 5.11 -1.05
N ARG A 237 1.03 6.39 -0.65
CA ARG A 237 0.14 6.91 0.40
C ARG A 237 -1.34 6.77 0.04
N ALA A 238 -1.70 6.91 -1.23
CA ALA A 238 -3.08 6.81 -1.68
C ALA A 238 -3.57 5.36 -1.60
N LEU A 239 -2.76 4.40 -2.06
CA LEU A 239 -3.09 2.98 -1.91
C LEU A 239 -3.11 2.55 -0.45
N ALA A 240 -2.13 3.00 0.36
CA ALA A 240 -2.08 2.72 1.79
C ALA A 240 -3.35 3.20 2.51
N ALA A 241 -3.71 4.46 2.32
CA ALA A 241 -4.94 5.02 2.86
C ALA A 241 -6.19 4.28 2.35
N SER A 242 -6.22 3.86 1.08
CA SER A 242 -7.33 3.09 0.52
C SER A 242 -7.48 1.72 1.20
N VAL A 243 -6.39 0.97 1.35
CA VAL A 243 -6.40 -0.34 2.03
C VAL A 243 -6.84 -0.19 3.48
N THR A 244 -6.27 0.77 4.22
CA THR A 244 -6.68 1.10 5.60
C THR A 244 -8.17 1.43 5.68
N THR A 245 -8.66 2.30 4.78
CA THR A 245 -10.07 2.72 4.73
C THR A 245 -11.01 1.55 4.48
N HIS A 246 -10.65 0.60 3.61
CA HIS A 246 -11.47 -0.59 3.37
C HIS A 246 -11.54 -1.49 4.62
N PHE A 247 -10.42 -1.71 5.31
CA PHE A 247 -10.43 -2.50 6.56
C PHE A 247 -11.22 -1.80 7.66
N GLN A 248 -10.99 -0.50 7.86
CA GLN A 248 -11.75 0.29 8.84
C GLN A 248 -13.24 0.28 8.51
N GLY A 249 -13.63 0.46 7.25
CA GLY A 249 -15.03 0.40 6.83
C GLY A 249 -15.70 -0.95 7.12
N MET A 250 -14.97 -2.07 6.99
CA MET A 250 -15.49 -3.39 7.38
C MET A 250 -15.64 -3.53 8.91
N ILE A 251 -14.75 -2.93 9.69
CA ILE A 251 -14.85 -2.89 11.16
C ILE A 251 -16.05 -2.04 11.58
N ASP A 252 -16.20 -0.84 11.01
CA ASP A 252 -17.29 0.09 11.33
C ASP A 252 -18.66 -0.50 10.95
N ALA A 253 -18.72 -1.23 9.83
CA ALA A 253 -19.91 -1.98 9.41
C ALA A 253 -20.14 -3.29 10.20
N SER A 254 -19.32 -3.60 11.21
CA SER A 254 -19.37 -4.83 12.02
C SER A 254 -19.25 -6.13 11.20
N LEU A 255 -18.64 -6.05 10.01
CA LEU A 255 -18.31 -7.19 9.16
C LEU A 255 -17.05 -7.89 9.66
N LEU A 256 -16.13 -7.14 10.26
CA LEU A 256 -15.05 -7.67 11.10
C LEU A 256 -15.38 -7.36 12.56
N LYS A 257 -15.28 -8.37 13.44
CA LYS A 257 -15.62 -8.24 14.86
C LYS A 257 -14.36 -8.17 15.71
N PRO A 258 -14.35 -7.37 16.79
CA PRO A 258 -13.22 -7.33 17.71
C PRO A 258 -13.07 -8.68 18.42
N LEU A 259 -11.82 -9.10 18.61
CA LEU A 259 -11.51 -10.24 19.45
C LEU A 259 -11.79 -9.85 20.91
N PRO A 260 -12.49 -10.70 21.70
CA PRO A 260 -12.69 -10.45 23.11
C PRO A 260 -11.36 -10.20 23.83
N ALA A 261 -11.37 -9.26 24.76
CA ALA A 261 -10.24 -9.07 25.67
C ALA A 261 -10.04 -10.32 26.53
N ALA A 262 -8.79 -10.56 26.93
CA ALA A 262 -8.43 -11.55 27.95
C ALA A 262 -9.09 -11.24 29.30
#